data_AF-A0A3B4X7R8-F1
#
_entry.id   AF-A0A3B4X7R8-F1
#
_cell.length_a   1.000
_cell.length_b   1.000
_cell.length_c   1.000
_cell.angle_alpha   90.00
_cell.angle_beta   90.00
_cell.angle_gamma   90.00
#
_symmetry.space_group_name_H-M   'P 1'
#
loop_
_entity.id
_entity.type
_entity.pdbx_description
1 polymer ?
#
loop_
_entity_poly.entity_id
_entity_poly.type
_entity_poly.pdbx_seq_one_letter_code
_entity_poly.pdbx_strand_id
1 'polypeptide(L)'
;VEEERPKYKSLVTQLAAPKIPEGERVDFDDIHRKRMEKDLLELQTLIDVHFEQRKKEEQELIGLKERIESRRAERAEQQRVRAEKERDRQTRIAEERQRKEDEEAKKRADDEAKKKKVLSNMGAHFGGFLAKAEQRRGKRQTAREIKKKTLAERRKALAIENLREDGLRSRAKDMWEWIYQLESEKFDLTEKMKRQKYEVIHGKGKVGGRWK
;
A
#
# COMPACT_ATOMS: atom_id res chain seq x y z
N VAL A 1 -39.23 49.12 30.38
CA VAL A 1 -39.29 49.07 31.85
C VAL A 1 -37.85 49.23 32.31
N GLU A 2 -37.48 50.47 32.63
CA GLU A 2 -36.17 50.80 33.19
C GLU A 2 -36.10 50.27 34.62
N GLU A 3 -35.07 49.50 34.92
CA GLU A 3 -34.86 48.94 36.26
C GLU A 3 -34.00 49.91 37.08
N GLU A 4 -34.64 50.46 38.11
CA GLU A 4 -34.22 51.56 38.95
C GLU A 4 -33.01 51.16 39.81
N ARG A 5 -31.89 51.90 39.68
CA ARG A 5 -30.70 51.72 40.55
C ARG A 5 -31.00 52.21 41.98
N PRO A 6 -30.60 51.47 43.02
CA PRO A 6 -30.85 51.86 44.40
C PRO A 6 -30.02 53.08 44.82
N LYS A 7 -30.68 54.10 45.36
CA LYS A 7 -30.10 55.30 45.97
C LYS A 7 -29.36 54.93 47.26
N TYR A 8 -28.02 55.02 47.27
CA TYR A 8 -27.22 54.93 48.49
C TYR A 8 -26.89 56.34 49.01
N LYS A 9 -27.25 56.58 50.27
CA LYS A 9 -27.15 57.85 50.98
C LYS A 9 -25.68 58.24 51.20
N SER A 10 -25.35 59.48 50.86
CA SER A 10 -24.06 60.11 51.15
C SER A 10 -23.93 60.37 52.65
N LEU A 11 -23.18 59.52 53.36
CA LEU A 11 -22.63 59.81 54.68
C LEU A 11 -21.29 60.51 54.47
N VAL A 12 -21.32 61.85 54.47
CA VAL A 12 -20.11 62.68 54.54
C VAL A 12 -19.52 62.53 55.94
N THR A 13 -18.63 61.56 56.11
CA THR A 13 -17.67 61.57 57.20
C THR A 13 -16.59 62.56 56.83
N GLN A 14 -16.47 63.65 57.60
CA GLN A 14 -15.40 64.63 57.50
C GLN A 14 -14.05 63.92 57.68
N LEU A 15 -13.38 63.60 56.57
CA LEU A 15 -11.99 63.19 56.58
C LEU A 15 -11.14 64.45 56.79
N ALA A 16 -10.84 64.75 58.06
CA ALA A 16 -9.72 65.63 58.37
C ALA A 16 -8.47 65.05 57.70
N ALA A 17 -7.76 65.89 56.93
CA ALA A 17 -6.53 65.48 56.25
C ALA A 17 -5.57 64.85 57.27
N PRO A 18 -5.08 63.62 57.04
CA PRO A 18 -4.11 62.99 57.93
C PRO A 18 -2.91 63.93 58.07
N LYS A 19 -2.65 64.40 59.30
CA LYS A 19 -1.42 65.12 59.61
C LYS A 19 -0.26 64.18 59.30
N ILE A 20 0.48 64.51 58.26
CA ILE A 20 1.71 63.83 57.87
C ILE A 20 2.70 64.05 59.03
N PRO A 21 3.23 62.99 59.67
CA PRO A 21 4.32 63.15 60.62
C PRO A 21 5.51 63.75 59.88
N GLU A 22 5.93 64.94 60.29
CA GLU A 22 7.19 65.53 59.85
C GLU A 22 8.34 64.63 60.28
N GLY A 23 9.14 64.16 59.31
CA GLY A 23 10.53 63.80 59.58
C GLY A 23 10.97 62.35 59.39
N GLU A 24 10.30 61.53 58.57
CA GLU A 24 10.98 60.33 58.02
C GLU A 24 11.52 60.71 56.63
N ARG A 25 12.84 60.87 56.52
CA ARG A 25 13.48 61.05 55.21
C ARG A 25 13.09 59.86 54.35
N VAL A 26 12.24 60.09 53.37
CA VAL A 26 11.86 59.10 52.37
C VAL A 26 13.15 58.64 51.69
N ASP A 27 13.60 57.43 52.03
CA ASP A 27 14.78 56.83 51.43
C ASP A 27 14.42 56.38 50.01
N PHE A 28 14.78 57.21 49.02
CA PHE A 28 14.54 56.92 47.61
C PHE A 28 15.24 55.63 47.16
N ASP A 29 16.34 55.24 47.80
CA ASP A 29 17.03 53.98 47.51
C ASP A 29 16.23 52.78 48.05
N ASP A 30 15.55 52.93 49.20
CA ASP A 30 14.65 51.91 49.73
C ASP A 30 13.41 51.71 48.85
N ILE A 31 12.82 52.80 48.34
CA ILE A 31 11.71 52.72 47.38
C ILE A 31 12.15 52.02 46.09
N HIS A 32 13.34 52.36 45.59
CA HIS A 32 13.86 51.74 44.37
C HIS A 32 14.15 50.25 44.56
N ARG A 33 14.77 49.86 45.70
CA ARG A 33 15.00 48.44 46.05
C ARG A 33 13.69 47.66 46.16
N LYS A 34 12.70 48.17 46.90
CA LYS A 34 11.39 47.52 47.06
C LYS A 34 10.65 47.38 45.74
N ARG A 35 10.79 48.35 44.83
CA ARG A 35 10.24 48.25 43.48
C ARG A 35 10.93 47.14 42.68
N MET A 36 12.26 47.09 42.68
CA MET A 36 13.02 46.03 41.98
C MET A 36 12.72 44.65 42.54
N GLU A 37 12.59 44.50 43.86
CA GLU A 37 12.23 43.24 44.51
C GLU A 37 10.80 42.80 44.13
N LYS A 38 9.85 43.74 44.12
CA LYS A 38 8.47 43.46 43.67
C LYS A 38 8.44 43.05 42.20
N ASP A 39 9.09 43.82 41.33
CA ASP A 39 9.12 43.56 39.89
C ASP A 39 9.79 42.20 39.59
N LEU A 40 10.83 41.83 40.35
CA LEU A 40 11.50 40.53 40.24
C LEU A 40 10.58 39.39 40.69
N LEU A 41 9.87 39.56 41.81
CA LEU A 41 8.91 38.56 42.32
C LEU A 41 7.73 38.37 41.36
N GLU A 42 7.20 39.47 40.81
CA GLU A 42 6.11 39.45 39.84
C GLU A 42 6.54 38.77 38.54
N LEU A 43 7.76 39.05 38.07
CA LEU A 43 8.34 38.38 36.91
C LEU A 43 8.52 36.88 37.15
N GLN A 44 9.05 36.47 38.31
CA GLN A 44 9.21 35.05 38.67
C GLN A 44 7.86 34.34 38.71
N THR A 45 6.85 34.97 39.32
CA THR A 45 5.49 34.42 39.39
C THR A 45 4.88 34.27 37.99
N LEU A 46 5.05 35.26 37.12
CA LEU A 46 4.55 35.22 35.75
C LEU A 46 5.21 34.08 34.95
N ILE A 47 6.52 33.91 35.13
CA ILE A 47 7.29 32.82 34.53
C ILE A 47 6.72 31.47 34.98
N ASP A 48 6.59 31.25 36.28
CA ASP A 48 6.13 29.97 36.85
C ASP A 48 4.69 29.64 36.41
N VAL A 49 3.80 30.64 36.44
CA VAL A 49 2.42 30.48 35.94
C VAL A 49 2.41 30.13 34.45
N HIS A 50 3.23 30.79 33.62
CA HIS A 50 3.29 30.49 32.19
C HIS A 50 3.76 29.06 31.92
N PHE A 51 4.80 28.60 32.61
CA PHE A 51 5.33 27.25 32.42
C PHE A 51 4.34 26.19 32.90
N GLU A 52 3.72 26.36 34.07
CA GLU A 52 2.73 25.40 34.58
C GLU A 52 1.46 25.37 33.72
N GLN A 53 1.00 26.52 33.21
CA GLN A 53 -0.09 26.61 32.25
C GLN A 53 0.25 25.83 30.96
N ARG A 54 1.39 26.13 30.32
CA ARG A 54 1.87 25.45 29.11
C ARG A 54 1.99 23.95 29.30
N LYS A 55 2.55 23.52 30.43
CA LYS A 55 2.75 22.11 30.76
C LYS A 55 1.43 21.36 30.91
N LYS A 56 0.43 21.96 31.59
CA LYS A 56 -0.91 21.38 31.70
C LYS A 56 -1.59 21.28 30.33
N GLU A 57 -1.57 22.36 29.55
CA GLU A 57 -2.14 22.38 28.19
C GLU A 57 -1.46 21.34 27.28
N GLU A 58 -0.14 21.19 27.37
CA GLU A 58 0.61 20.20 26.60
C GLU A 58 0.25 18.76 27.01
N GLN A 59 0.13 18.49 28.31
CA GLN A 59 -0.29 17.17 28.79
C GLN A 59 -1.72 16.82 28.34
N GLU A 60 -2.65 17.78 28.38
CA GLU A 60 -4.02 17.59 27.89
C GLU A 60 -4.04 17.33 26.38
N LEU A 61 -3.23 18.08 25.61
CA LEU A 61 -3.12 17.91 24.17
C LEU A 61 -2.52 16.55 23.81
N ILE A 62 -1.47 16.11 24.51
CA ILE A 62 -0.86 14.78 24.34
C ILE A 62 -1.91 13.70 24.64
N GLY A 63 -2.59 13.77 25.79
CA GLY A 63 -3.61 12.78 26.15
C GLY A 63 -4.81 12.76 25.19
N LEU A 64 -5.16 13.89 24.57
CA LEU A 64 -6.18 13.93 23.52
C LEU A 64 -5.67 13.26 22.23
N LYS A 65 -4.43 13.54 21.81
CA LYS A 65 -3.82 12.93 20.63
C LYS A 65 -3.71 11.41 20.78
N GLU A 66 -3.24 10.93 21.93
CA GLU A 66 -3.13 9.48 22.23
C GLU A 66 -4.48 8.78 22.15
N ARG A 67 -5.55 9.38 22.68
CA ARG A 67 -6.92 8.84 22.57
C ARG A 67 -7.42 8.80 21.13
N ILE A 68 -7.13 9.83 20.34
CA ILE A 68 -7.49 9.87 18.92
C ILE A 68 -6.73 8.79 18.15
N GLU A 69 -5.43 8.66 18.41
CA GLU A 69 -4.57 7.67 17.78
C GLU A 69 -5.00 6.25 18.12
N SER A 70 -5.27 5.98 19.39
CA SER A 70 -5.80 4.69 19.85
C SER A 70 -7.11 4.33 19.15
N ARG A 71 -8.05 5.28 19.02
CA ARG A 71 -9.31 5.06 18.28
C ARG A 71 -9.09 4.83 16.78
N ARG A 72 -8.10 5.50 16.17
CA ARG A 72 -7.75 5.26 14.76
C ARG A 72 -7.15 3.88 14.57
N ALA A 73 -6.23 3.48 15.44
CA ALA A 73 -5.64 2.14 15.44
C ALA A 73 -6.70 1.06 15.61
N GLU A 74 -7.64 1.23 16.55
CA GLU A 74 -8.75 0.28 16.75
C GLU A 74 -9.64 0.16 15.51
N ARG A 75 -10.01 1.28 14.86
CA ARG A 75 -10.78 1.22 13.60
C ARG A 75 -10.00 0.54 12.48
N ALA A 76 -8.71 0.83 12.36
CA ALA A 76 -7.85 0.18 11.37
C ALA A 76 -7.79 -1.34 11.60
N GLU A 77 -7.66 -1.76 12.87
CA GLU A 77 -7.67 -3.18 13.23
C GLU A 77 -9.02 -3.83 12.95
N GLN A 78 -10.13 -3.17 13.27
CA GLN A 78 -11.47 -3.65 12.93
C GLN A 78 -11.65 -3.82 11.40
N GLN A 79 -11.10 -2.91 10.60
CA GLN A 79 -11.12 -3.05 9.14
C GLN A 79 -10.25 -4.22 8.68
N ARG A 80 -9.06 -4.40 9.27
CA ARG A 80 -8.16 -5.51 8.96
C ARG A 80 -8.82 -6.86 9.24
N VAL A 81 -9.42 -7.02 10.42
CA VAL A 81 -10.14 -8.24 10.81
C VAL A 81 -11.34 -8.51 9.90
N ARG A 82 -12.10 -7.47 9.51
CA ARG A 82 -13.20 -7.62 8.54
C ARG A 82 -12.70 -8.07 7.17
N ALA A 83 -11.63 -7.47 6.67
CA ALA A 83 -11.02 -7.82 5.39
C ALA A 83 -10.46 -9.24 5.39
N GLU A 84 -9.81 -9.66 6.49
CA GLU A 84 -9.30 -11.02 6.66
C GLU A 84 -10.44 -12.05 6.70
N LYS A 85 -11.50 -11.80 7.48
CA LYS A 85 -12.68 -12.69 7.51
C LYS A 85 -13.36 -12.82 6.14
N GLU A 86 -13.47 -11.74 5.38
CA GLU A 86 -14.03 -11.80 4.02
C GLU A 86 -13.11 -12.56 3.06
N ARG A 87 -11.79 -12.35 3.16
CA ARG A 87 -10.81 -13.12 2.39
C ARG A 87 -10.89 -14.61 2.70
N ASP A 88 -10.94 -15.00 3.96
CA ASP A 88 -11.08 -16.40 4.37
C ASP A 88 -12.37 -17.03 3.87
N ARG A 89 -13.47 -16.27 3.91
CA ARG A 89 -14.76 -16.72 3.34
C ARG A 89 -14.65 -16.97 1.84
N GLN A 90 -14.03 -16.05 1.10
CA GLN A 90 -13.80 -16.21 -0.34
C GLN A 90 -12.88 -17.40 -0.65
N THR A 91 -11.81 -17.58 0.13
CA THR A 91 -10.90 -18.72 0.00
C THR A 91 -11.63 -20.04 0.25
N ARG A 92 -12.44 -20.16 1.32
CA ARG A 92 -13.23 -21.37 1.58
C ARG A 92 -14.20 -21.70 0.44
N ILE A 93 -14.88 -20.70 -0.11
CA ILE A 93 -15.79 -20.89 -1.26
C ILE A 93 -15.00 -21.34 -2.50
N ALA A 94 -13.85 -20.75 -2.75
CA ALA A 94 -12.99 -21.12 -3.87
C ALA A 94 -12.44 -22.55 -3.71
N GLU A 95 -12.01 -22.93 -2.51
CA GLU A 95 -11.53 -24.28 -2.20
C GLU A 95 -12.65 -25.33 -2.29
N GLU A 96 -13.85 -25.05 -1.79
CA GLU A 96 -15.00 -25.96 -1.92
C GLU A 96 -15.40 -26.14 -3.38
N ARG A 97 -15.41 -25.04 -4.16
CA ARG A 97 -15.65 -25.09 -5.60
C ARG A 97 -14.58 -25.90 -6.31
N GLN A 98 -13.31 -25.68 -5.99
CA GLN A 98 -12.20 -26.41 -6.58
C GLN A 98 -12.27 -27.89 -6.23
N ARG A 99 -12.59 -28.26 -4.99
CA ARG A 99 -12.77 -29.64 -4.58
C ARG A 99 -13.92 -30.32 -5.33
N LYS A 100 -15.04 -29.61 -5.51
CA LYS A 100 -16.17 -30.11 -6.31
C LYS A 100 -15.80 -30.28 -7.79
N GLU A 101 -15.06 -29.33 -8.36
CA GLU A 101 -14.53 -29.41 -9.72
C GLU A 101 -13.53 -30.58 -9.89
N ASP A 102 -12.68 -30.83 -8.90
CA ASP A 102 -11.72 -31.94 -8.88
C ASP A 102 -12.42 -33.31 -8.72
N GLU A 103 -13.45 -33.40 -7.86
CA GLU A 103 -14.27 -34.61 -7.70
C GLU A 103 -15.09 -34.91 -8.97
N GLU A 104 -15.66 -33.89 -9.61
CA GLU A 104 -16.38 -34.04 -10.88
C GLU A 104 -15.43 -34.39 -12.03
N ALA A 105 -14.24 -33.79 -12.09
CA ALA A 105 -13.21 -34.14 -13.06
C ALA A 105 -12.72 -35.58 -12.87
N LYS A 106 -12.57 -36.03 -11.62
CA LYS A 106 -12.22 -37.43 -11.31
C LYS A 106 -13.32 -38.39 -11.75
N LYS A 107 -14.58 -38.09 -11.44
CA LYS A 107 -15.73 -38.92 -11.88
C LYS A 107 -15.83 -38.98 -13.40
N ARG A 108 -15.70 -37.85 -14.10
CA ARG A 108 -15.66 -37.82 -15.58
C ARG A 108 -14.49 -38.63 -16.13
N ALA A 109 -13.31 -38.54 -15.52
CA ALA A 109 -12.15 -39.33 -15.93
C ALA A 109 -12.37 -40.83 -15.71
N ASP A 110 -13.00 -41.24 -14.60
CA ASP A 110 -13.31 -42.65 -14.31
C ASP A 110 -14.39 -43.19 -15.26
N ASP A 111 -15.42 -42.40 -15.57
CA ASP A 111 -16.47 -42.76 -16.54
C ASP A 111 -15.92 -42.81 -17.97
N GLU A 112 -15.02 -41.89 -18.34
CA GLU A 112 -14.31 -41.91 -19.62
C GLU A 112 -13.33 -43.09 -19.71
N ALA A 113 -12.65 -43.44 -18.62
CA ALA A 113 -11.79 -44.62 -18.55
C ALA A 113 -12.59 -45.93 -18.67
N LYS A 114 -13.75 -46.03 -18.00
CA LYS A 114 -14.69 -47.15 -18.18
C LYS A 114 -15.21 -47.22 -19.61
N LYS A 115 -15.61 -46.08 -20.19
CA LYS A 115 -16.05 -45.99 -21.58
C LYS A 115 -14.94 -46.38 -22.57
N LYS A 116 -13.70 -45.92 -22.34
CA LYS A 116 -12.49 -46.31 -23.09
C LYS A 116 -12.23 -47.81 -22.97
N LYS A 117 -12.35 -48.39 -21.77
CA LYS A 117 -12.18 -49.83 -21.56
C LYS A 117 -13.23 -50.64 -22.33
N VAL A 118 -14.49 -50.20 -22.32
CA VAL A 118 -15.58 -50.82 -23.09
C VAL A 118 -15.37 -50.66 -24.59
N LEU A 119 -15.03 -49.47 -25.08
CA LEU A 119 -14.80 -49.19 -26.51
C LEU A 119 -13.51 -49.84 -27.05
N SER A 120 -12.46 -49.92 -26.23
CA SER A 120 -11.22 -50.64 -26.55
C SER A 120 -11.44 -52.15 -26.65
N ASN A 121 -12.46 -52.67 -25.95
CA ASN A 121 -12.88 -54.07 -26.06
C ASN A 121 -13.77 -54.32 -27.31
N MET A 122 -14.34 -53.27 -27.93
CA MET A 122 -15.27 -53.37 -29.07
C MET A 122 -14.71 -52.91 -30.42
N GLY A 123 -13.49 -52.39 -30.51
CA GLY A 123 -12.97 -52.01 -31.84
C GLY A 123 -11.55 -51.51 -31.85
N ALA A 124 -10.70 -52.24 -32.57
CA ALA A 124 -9.28 -51.97 -32.82
C ALA A 124 -8.99 -50.65 -33.61
N HIS A 125 -9.95 -49.73 -33.73
CA HIS A 125 -9.80 -48.48 -34.47
C HIS A 125 -10.04 -47.19 -33.65
N PHE A 126 -10.41 -47.27 -32.36
CA PHE A 126 -10.63 -46.06 -31.52
C PHE A 126 -9.42 -45.68 -30.64
N GLY A 127 -8.29 -46.40 -30.74
CA GLY A 127 -7.12 -46.21 -29.87
C GLY A 127 -6.35 -44.89 -30.03
N GLY A 128 -6.39 -44.27 -31.22
CA GLY A 128 -5.60 -43.07 -31.52
C GLY A 128 -6.09 -41.78 -30.85
N PHE A 129 -7.40 -41.68 -30.57
CA PHE A 129 -7.98 -40.47 -29.96
C PHE A 129 -7.73 -40.40 -28.45
N LEU A 130 -7.78 -41.55 -27.77
CA LEU A 130 -7.65 -41.65 -26.32
C LEU A 130 -6.21 -41.57 -25.82
N ALA A 131 -5.23 -41.97 -26.61
CA ALA A 131 -3.80 -41.76 -26.28
C ALA A 131 -3.44 -40.26 -26.27
N LYS A 132 -4.10 -39.45 -27.11
CA LYS A 132 -3.91 -38.00 -27.18
C LYS A 132 -4.53 -37.26 -25.98
N ALA A 133 -5.60 -37.80 -25.41
CA ALA A 133 -6.26 -37.26 -24.22
C ALA A 133 -5.45 -37.52 -22.94
N GLU A 134 -4.85 -38.71 -22.82
CA GLU A 134 -4.08 -39.12 -21.64
C GLU A 134 -2.75 -38.34 -21.51
N GLN A 135 -2.11 -37.98 -22.63
CA GLN A 135 -0.92 -37.15 -22.67
C GLN A 135 -1.14 -35.68 -22.23
N ARG A 136 -2.41 -35.23 -22.18
CA ARG A 136 -2.80 -33.89 -21.69
C ARG A 136 -3.05 -33.83 -20.19
N ARG A 137 -3.06 -34.97 -19.49
CA ARG A 137 -3.33 -35.06 -18.03
C ARG A 137 -2.10 -34.88 -17.14
N GLY A 138 -0.93 -34.67 -17.72
CA GLY A 138 0.24 -34.15 -17.02
C GLY A 138 0.23 -32.63 -17.11
N LYS A 139 0.39 -31.96 -15.97
CA LYS A 139 0.38 -30.50 -15.75
C LYS A 139 1.54 -29.77 -16.47
N ARG A 140 1.71 -30.01 -17.77
CA ARG A 140 2.63 -29.28 -18.65
C ARG A 140 2.01 -27.91 -18.89
N GLN A 141 2.72 -26.86 -18.49
CA GLN A 141 2.29 -25.50 -18.75
C GLN A 141 1.94 -25.34 -20.23
N THR A 142 0.81 -24.71 -20.50
CA THR A 142 0.41 -24.46 -21.89
C THR A 142 1.45 -23.57 -22.57
N ALA A 143 1.59 -23.66 -23.90
CA ALA A 143 2.48 -22.76 -24.64
C ALA A 143 2.18 -21.27 -24.37
N ARG A 144 0.91 -20.95 -24.06
CA ARG A 144 0.46 -19.61 -23.65
C ARG A 144 1.00 -19.23 -22.27
N GLU A 145 0.96 -20.14 -21.29
CA GLU A 145 1.50 -19.91 -19.94
C GLU A 145 3.03 -19.77 -19.97
N ILE A 146 3.73 -20.63 -20.71
CA ILE A 146 5.18 -20.54 -20.87
C ILE A 146 5.55 -19.19 -21.48
N LYS A 147 4.88 -18.80 -22.59
CA LYS A 147 5.10 -17.48 -23.21
C LYS A 147 4.83 -16.33 -22.23
N LYS A 148 3.73 -16.37 -21.47
CA LYS A 148 3.39 -15.32 -20.51
C LYS A 148 4.43 -15.23 -19.39
N LYS A 149 4.87 -16.38 -18.85
CA LYS A 149 5.89 -16.46 -17.80
C LYS A 149 7.23 -15.92 -18.31
N THR A 150 7.72 -16.38 -19.46
CA THR A 150 8.99 -15.91 -20.04
C THR A 150 8.96 -14.42 -20.36
N LEU A 151 7.84 -13.88 -20.86
CA LEU A 151 7.72 -12.44 -21.12
C LEU A 151 7.69 -11.62 -19.81
N ALA A 152 7.07 -12.14 -18.76
CA ALA A 152 7.08 -11.50 -17.44
C ALA A 152 8.49 -11.47 -16.83
N GLU A 153 9.24 -12.58 -16.93
CA GLU A 153 10.63 -12.66 -16.46
C GLU A 153 11.57 -11.70 -17.21
N ARG A 154 11.35 -11.51 -18.52
CA ARG A 154 12.13 -10.55 -19.33
C ARG A 154 11.76 -9.10 -19.07
N ARG A 155 10.56 -8.81 -18.54
CA ARG A 155 10.09 -7.45 -18.29
C ARG A 155 10.66 -6.93 -16.97
N LYS A 156 11.70 -6.09 -17.06
CA LYS A 156 12.24 -5.37 -15.91
C LYS A 156 11.35 -4.18 -15.55
N ALA A 157 11.08 -3.97 -14.26
CA ALA A 157 10.37 -2.80 -13.79
C ALA A 157 11.15 -1.51 -14.09
N LEU A 158 10.43 -0.43 -14.42
CA LEU A 158 11.01 0.89 -14.68
C LEU A 158 11.02 1.67 -13.37
N ALA A 159 12.13 1.62 -12.62
CA ALA A 159 12.30 2.39 -11.38
C ALA A 159 12.67 3.85 -11.72
N ILE A 160 11.70 4.63 -12.23
CA ILE A 160 11.92 5.99 -12.75
C ILE A 160 11.44 7.11 -11.82
N GLU A 161 10.66 6.80 -10.78
CA GLU A 161 9.95 7.78 -9.96
C GLU A 161 10.86 8.73 -9.17
N ASN A 162 12.07 8.27 -8.81
CA ASN A 162 13.02 9.03 -8.00
C ASN A 162 14.29 9.44 -8.78
N LEU A 163 14.28 9.36 -10.12
CA LEU A 163 15.44 9.71 -10.94
C LEU A 163 15.44 11.21 -11.28
N ARG A 164 16.63 11.83 -11.18
CA ARG A 164 16.91 13.18 -11.72
C ARG A 164 17.04 13.12 -13.25
N GLU A 165 17.06 14.28 -13.90
CA GLU A 165 17.11 14.43 -15.37
C GLU A 165 18.21 13.59 -16.03
N ASP A 166 19.44 13.64 -15.53
CA ASP A 166 20.55 12.86 -16.07
C ASP A 166 20.32 11.35 -15.96
N GLY A 167 19.72 10.91 -14.85
CA GLY A 167 19.33 9.52 -14.64
C GLY A 167 18.22 9.07 -15.59
N LEU A 168 17.25 9.96 -15.89
CA LEU A 168 16.20 9.69 -16.87
C LEU A 168 16.77 9.61 -18.30
N ARG A 169 17.72 10.48 -18.66
CA ARG A 169 18.41 10.44 -19.96
C ARG A 169 19.20 9.14 -20.14
N SER A 170 19.94 8.72 -19.11
CA SER A 170 20.63 7.42 -19.13
C SER A 170 19.63 6.26 -19.27
N ARG A 171 18.54 6.28 -18.51
CA ARG A 171 17.53 5.23 -18.55
C ARG A 171 16.83 5.14 -19.90
N ALA A 172 16.56 6.27 -20.55
CA ALA A 172 15.99 6.32 -21.89
C ALA A 172 16.94 5.73 -22.93
N LYS A 173 18.26 6.00 -22.83
CA LYS A 173 19.27 5.41 -23.70
C LYS A 173 19.32 3.89 -23.56
N ASP A 174 19.37 3.37 -22.33
CA ASP A 174 19.36 1.92 -22.09
C ASP A 174 18.11 1.24 -22.68
N MET A 175 16.95 1.89 -22.54
CA MET A 175 15.70 1.38 -23.11
C MET A 175 15.72 1.38 -24.64
N TRP A 176 16.28 2.41 -25.26
CA TRP A 176 16.44 2.49 -26.70
C TRP A 176 17.37 1.38 -27.22
N GLU A 177 18.53 1.19 -26.59
CA GLU A 177 19.47 0.12 -26.93
C GLU A 177 18.82 -1.27 -26.79
N TRP A 178 18.04 -1.46 -25.73
CA TRP A 178 17.30 -2.72 -25.53
C TRP A 178 16.24 -2.97 -26.59
N ILE A 179 15.49 -1.95 -27.00
CA ILE A 179 14.52 -2.06 -28.11
C ILE A 179 15.25 -2.40 -29.41
N TYR A 180 16.34 -1.71 -29.71
CA TYR A 180 17.13 -1.93 -30.91
C TYR A 180 17.66 -3.38 -30.99
N GLN A 181 18.19 -3.91 -29.89
CA GLN A 181 18.63 -5.31 -29.82
C GLN A 181 17.48 -6.29 -30.09
N LEU A 182 16.32 -6.10 -29.45
CA LEU A 182 15.15 -6.96 -29.67
C LEU A 182 14.63 -6.91 -31.10
N GLU A 183 14.66 -5.74 -31.74
CA GLU A 183 14.28 -5.59 -33.15
C GLU A 183 15.25 -6.30 -34.08
N SER A 184 16.55 -6.18 -33.83
CA SER A 184 17.58 -6.90 -34.59
C SER A 184 17.42 -8.43 -34.46
N GLU A 185 17.25 -8.94 -33.25
CA GLU A 185 17.03 -10.38 -33.03
C GLU A 185 15.76 -10.87 -33.74
N LYS A 186 14.69 -10.07 -33.69
CA LYS A 186 13.42 -10.39 -34.38
C LYS A 186 13.63 -10.46 -35.89
N PHE A 187 14.42 -9.55 -36.46
CA PHE A 187 14.75 -9.57 -37.89
C PHE A 187 15.47 -10.88 -38.27
N ASP A 188 16.55 -11.21 -37.56
CA ASP A 188 17.34 -12.42 -37.82
C ASP A 188 16.49 -13.70 -37.70
N LEU A 189 15.63 -13.79 -36.68
CA LEU A 189 14.70 -14.90 -36.51
C LEU A 189 13.67 -14.99 -37.64
N THR A 190 13.23 -13.84 -38.16
CA THR A 190 12.28 -13.79 -39.29
C THR A 190 12.92 -14.29 -40.57
N GLU A 191 14.15 -13.86 -40.87
CA GLU A 191 14.91 -14.34 -42.04
C GLU A 191 15.25 -15.83 -41.92
N LYS A 192 15.67 -16.28 -40.73
CA LYS A 192 15.90 -17.70 -40.45
C LYS A 192 14.64 -18.53 -40.68
N MET A 193 13.48 -18.05 -40.22
CA MET A 193 12.21 -18.74 -40.44
C MET A 193 11.85 -18.80 -41.94
N LYS A 194 12.08 -17.74 -42.72
CA LYS A 194 11.85 -17.74 -44.17
C LYS A 194 12.73 -18.81 -44.85
N ARG A 195 14.01 -18.87 -44.50
CA ARG A 195 14.94 -19.89 -45.01
C ARG A 195 14.51 -21.31 -44.64
N GLN A 196 14.14 -21.55 -43.37
CA GLN A 196 13.64 -22.84 -42.92
C GLN A 196 12.36 -23.26 -43.64
N LYS A 197 11.44 -22.33 -43.90
CA LYS A 197 10.24 -22.61 -44.71
C LYS A 197 10.62 -23.05 -46.13
N TYR A 198 11.55 -22.35 -46.77
CA TYR A 198 12.06 -22.73 -48.09
C TYR A 198 12.68 -24.13 -48.08
N GLU A 199 13.56 -24.42 -47.12
CA GLU A 199 14.21 -25.73 -46.95
C GLU A 199 13.20 -26.85 -46.69
N VAL A 200 12.14 -26.62 -45.90
CA VAL A 200 11.08 -27.61 -45.67
C VAL A 200 10.28 -27.87 -46.96
N ILE A 201 9.96 -26.83 -47.73
CA ILE A 201 9.19 -26.97 -48.98
C ILE A 201 10.00 -27.74 -50.03
N HIS A 202 11.27 -27.37 -50.23
CA HIS A 202 12.12 -27.94 -51.29
C HIS A 202 12.87 -29.21 -50.85
N GLY A 203 13.13 -29.39 -49.55
CA GLY A 203 13.77 -30.57 -48.97
C GLY A 203 12.84 -31.79 -48.88
N LYS A 204 11.52 -31.57 -48.76
CA LYS A 204 10.53 -32.67 -48.83
C LYS A 204 10.52 -33.40 -50.18
N GLY A 205 10.96 -32.74 -51.25
CA GLY A 205 11.14 -33.37 -52.57
C GLY A 205 12.32 -34.35 -52.66
N LYS A 206 13.33 -34.24 -51.77
CA LYS A 206 14.49 -35.14 -51.74
C LYS A 206 14.24 -36.45 -50.98
N VAL A 207 13.28 -36.47 -50.04
CA VAL A 207 12.94 -37.67 -49.25
C VAL A 207 11.82 -38.50 -49.92
N GLY A 208 11.13 -37.93 -50.92
CA GLY A 208 10.11 -38.61 -51.73
C GLY A 208 10.62 -39.24 -53.02
N GLY A 209 11.94 -39.31 -53.22
CA GLY A 209 12.57 -39.97 -54.36
C GLY A 209 12.50 -41.48 -54.24
N ARG A 210 11.38 -42.06 -54.68
CA ARG A 210 11.25 -43.38 -55.32
C ARG A 210 12.33 -44.41 -54.95
N TRP A 211 12.08 -45.18 -53.90
CA TRP A 211 12.53 -46.57 -53.87
C TRP A 211 11.61 -47.33 -54.84
N LYS A 212 12.14 -47.69 -56.01
CA LYS A 212 11.61 -48.74 -56.87
C LYS A 212 12.56 -49.92 -56.79
#